data_AF-A0A2H5ZML9-F1
#
_entry.id   AF-A0A2H5ZML9-F1
#
_cell.length_a   1.000
_cell.length_b   1.000
_cell.length_c   1.000
_cell.angle_alpha   90.00
_cell.angle_beta   90.00
_cell.angle_gamma   90.00
#
_symmetry.space_group_name_H-M   'P 1'
#
loop_
_entity.id
_entity.type
_entity.pdbx_description
1 polymer ?
#
loop_
_entity_poly.entity_id
_entity_poly.type
_entity_poly.pdbx_seq_one_letter_code
_entity_poly.pdbx_strand_id
1 'polypeptide(L)'
;MLIRDAVHGDVELDHVQTAVLDLPVVQRLRGIKQLGTAYLVYPGAVHTRFDHSLGACAAAQRLLVALKARHPQLVTPALASLIGAAALLHDVTHVPFGHTFEDERRLFPRHDKGQRLALLLEGQLGEDLHRLGIAEPMEELLGLRDHRTTPPWARQIVSSTIDADLLDYLRRDAYFTGLAQRYDERVFRSFDIVDHQLALAITRHGMLRPDAFSEIVQLLRLRYFLTERVYYHHTKVAAGAMISKAVEMAQRYGQLGETELLDLQDATLFERLKSVPSRKEADAEIVRLVQRLERRDLLKRGYVLSATALSRAQRAALVRRYHESAEERRVAEEALAKELRCKPSEVVVYCPALTSMKEASAIAVTPQGLLALDQYDRSGEIAALQRRYEDLWRFYVFVPAELRTQAAEVAAAYFGYPSEHR
;
A
#
# COMPACT_ATOMS: atom_id res chain seq x y z
N MET A 1 0.64 -14.60 24.61
CA MET A 1 2.00 -14.66 24.03
C MET A 1 2.63 -13.29 24.08
N LEU A 2 3.96 -13.18 24.24
CA LEU A 2 4.70 -11.92 24.23
C LEU A 2 5.68 -11.93 23.05
N ILE A 3 5.65 -10.91 22.19
CA ILE A 3 6.57 -10.77 21.06
C ILE A 3 7.25 -9.40 21.12
N ARG A 4 8.57 -9.37 20.93
CA ARG A 4 9.31 -8.12 20.80
C ARG A 4 9.22 -7.60 19.36
N ASP A 5 8.63 -6.42 19.19
CA ASP A 5 8.61 -5.66 17.93
C ASP A 5 9.54 -4.45 18.03
N ALA A 6 10.29 -4.17 16.95
CA ALA A 6 11.27 -3.08 16.94
C ALA A 6 10.65 -1.68 17.00
N VAL A 7 9.37 -1.54 16.60
CA VAL A 7 8.69 -0.26 16.44
C VAL A 7 7.77 0.04 17.62
N HIS A 8 7.00 -0.97 18.05
CA HIS A 8 5.98 -0.87 19.10
C HIS A 8 6.46 -1.42 20.45
N GLY A 9 7.65 -2.04 20.54
CA GLY A 9 8.16 -2.62 21.77
C GLY A 9 7.55 -4.01 22.02
N ASP A 10 7.20 -4.30 23.27
CA ASP A 10 6.60 -5.58 23.61
C ASP A 10 5.11 -5.59 23.24
N VAL A 11 4.72 -6.57 22.41
CA VAL A 11 3.35 -6.80 21.97
C VAL A 11 2.82 -8.03 22.68
N GLU A 12 1.82 -7.82 23.52
CA GLU A 12 1.11 -8.88 24.25
C GLU A 12 -0.13 -9.32 23.47
N LEU A 13 -0.20 -10.60 23.16
CA LEU A 13 -1.34 -11.21 22.47
C LEU A 13 -2.09 -12.16 23.41
N ASP A 14 -3.41 -12.08 23.39
CA ASP A 14 -4.25 -13.07 24.06
C ASP A 14 -4.32 -14.40 23.30
N HIS A 15 -5.14 -15.34 23.78
CA HIS A 15 -5.27 -16.66 23.19
C HIS A 15 -5.85 -16.66 21.76
N VAL A 16 -6.82 -15.79 21.46
CA VAL A 16 -7.43 -15.70 20.12
C VAL A 16 -6.43 -15.07 19.15
N GLN A 17 -5.81 -13.97 19.55
CA GLN A 17 -4.80 -13.27 18.75
C GLN A 17 -3.58 -14.17 18.49
N THR A 18 -3.15 -14.94 19.49
CA THR A 18 -2.07 -15.93 19.32
C THR A 18 -2.45 -16.99 18.30
N ALA A 19 -3.64 -17.59 18.43
CA ALA A 19 -4.11 -18.61 17.50
C ALA A 19 -4.22 -18.11 16.06
N VAL A 20 -4.67 -16.85 15.87
CA VAL A 20 -4.74 -16.21 14.56
C VAL A 20 -3.35 -15.89 14.01
N LEU A 21 -2.42 -15.43 14.84
CA LEU A 21 -1.05 -15.17 14.41
C LEU A 21 -0.37 -16.44 13.88
N ASP A 22 -0.64 -17.59 14.51
CA ASP A 22 -0.03 -18.88 14.17
C ASP A 22 -0.61 -19.51 12.89
N LEU A 23 -1.65 -18.94 12.30
CA LEU A 23 -2.24 -19.45 11.06
C LEU A 23 -1.23 -19.43 9.90
N PRO A 24 -1.18 -20.48 9.05
CA PRO A 24 -0.25 -20.55 7.92
C PRO A 24 -0.32 -19.34 6.99
N VAL A 25 -1.53 -18.83 6.73
CA VAL A 25 -1.75 -17.65 5.86
C VAL A 25 -1.14 -16.37 6.44
N VAL A 26 -1.10 -16.23 7.77
CA VAL A 26 -0.44 -15.10 8.45
C VAL A 26 1.07 -15.33 8.45
N GLN A 27 1.54 -16.54 8.73
CA GLN A 27 2.98 -16.88 8.70
C GLN A 27 3.59 -16.70 7.30
N ARG A 28 2.82 -16.92 6.23
CA ARG A 28 3.25 -16.65 4.84
C ARG A 28 3.74 -15.21 4.65
N LEU A 29 3.15 -14.24 5.36
CA LEU A 29 3.48 -12.82 5.24
C LEU A 29 4.94 -12.51 5.62
N ARG A 30 5.64 -13.41 6.34
CA ARG A 30 7.09 -13.28 6.63
C ARG A 30 7.96 -13.31 5.38
N GLY A 31 7.48 -13.89 4.28
CA GLY A 31 8.19 -13.91 3.01
C GLY A 31 7.86 -12.75 2.08
N ILE A 32 7.00 -11.81 2.51
CA ILE A 32 6.48 -10.71 1.68
C ILE A 32 6.89 -9.38 2.31
N LYS A 33 7.75 -8.61 1.63
CA LYS A 33 8.18 -7.30 2.13
C LYS A 33 7.04 -6.28 2.05
N GLN A 34 6.94 -5.43 3.07
CA GLN A 34 5.95 -4.36 3.12
C GLN A 34 6.10 -3.38 1.96
N LEU A 35 7.34 -2.94 1.71
CA LEU A 35 7.65 -1.88 0.74
C LEU A 35 8.14 -2.39 -0.62
N GLY A 36 7.86 -3.65 -0.95
CA GLY A 36 8.22 -4.26 -2.23
C GLY A 36 9.70 -4.08 -2.57
N THR A 37 9.99 -3.33 -3.64
CA THR A 37 11.35 -3.09 -4.13
C THR A 37 12.10 -1.95 -3.42
N ALA A 38 11.53 -1.33 -2.38
CA ALA A 38 12.16 -0.21 -1.69
C ALA A 38 13.50 -0.56 -1.03
N TYR A 39 13.76 -1.82 -0.71
CA TYR A 39 15.06 -2.28 -0.19
C TYR A 39 16.23 -2.01 -1.14
N LEU A 40 15.95 -1.84 -2.45
CA LEU A 40 16.95 -1.44 -3.44
C LEU A 40 17.32 0.05 -3.35
N VAL A 41 16.59 0.85 -2.56
CA VAL A 41 16.89 2.26 -2.28
C VAL A 41 17.32 2.43 -0.83
N TYR A 42 16.57 1.83 0.08
CA TYR A 42 16.75 1.86 1.51
C TYR A 42 17.07 0.45 2.00
N PRO A 43 18.35 0.07 2.16
CA PRO A 43 18.72 -1.31 2.50
C PRO A 43 18.07 -1.86 3.79
N GLY A 44 17.66 -0.97 4.71
CA GLY A 44 16.93 -1.33 5.93
C GLY A 44 15.44 -1.65 5.72
N ALA A 45 14.84 -1.32 4.57
CA ALA A 45 13.43 -1.54 4.26
C ALA A 45 13.13 -3.01 3.89
N VAL A 46 13.50 -3.92 4.81
CA VAL A 46 13.35 -5.37 4.67
C VAL A 46 12.25 -5.93 5.58
N HIS A 47 11.54 -5.07 6.33
CA HIS A 47 10.39 -5.46 7.12
C HIS A 47 9.28 -6.03 6.23
N THR A 48 8.52 -6.93 6.84
CA THR A 48 7.56 -7.79 6.16
C THR A 48 6.13 -7.40 6.52
N ARG A 49 5.18 -7.91 5.74
CA ARG A 49 3.75 -7.77 6.07
C ARG A 49 3.39 -8.45 7.39
N PHE A 50 4.14 -9.48 7.79
CA PHE A 50 3.97 -10.09 9.11
C PHE A 50 4.31 -9.09 10.23
N ASP A 51 5.42 -8.37 10.10
CA ASP A 51 5.84 -7.36 11.08
C ASP A 51 4.79 -6.24 11.17
N HIS A 52 4.26 -5.84 10.02
CA HIS A 52 3.19 -4.85 9.91
C HIS A 52 1.87 -5.33 10.54
N SER A 53 1.38 -6.53 10.22
CA SER A 53 0.18 -7.11 10.84
C SER A 53 0.27 -7.13 12.38
N LEU A 54 1.42 -7.56 12.92
CA LEU A 54 1.66 -7.55 14.37
C LEU A 54 1.64 -6.13 14.96
N GLY A 55 2.26 -5.18 14.27
CA GLY A 55 2.28 -3.79 14.70
C GLY A 55 0.95 -3.06 14.57
N ALA A 56 0.16 -3.36 13.53
CA ALA A 56 -1.23 -2.92 13.38
C ALA A 56 -2.09 -3.46 14.52
N CYS A 57 -1.89 -4.72 14.93
CA CYS A 57 -2.52 -5.27 16.14
C CYS A 57 -2.15 -4.46 17.39
N ALA A 58 -0.87 -4.13 17.59
CA ALA A 58 -0.42 -3.29 18.70
C ALA A 58 -1.01 -1.86 18.66
N ALA A 59 -1.10 -1.26 17.48
CA ALA A 59 -1.73 0.05 17.28
C ALA A 59 -3.24 -0.01 17.59
N ALA A 60 -3.94 -1.06 17.15
CA ALA A 60 -5.35 -1.30 17.46
C ALA A 60 -5.58 -1.47 18.97
N GLN A 61 -4.72 -2.22 19.66
CA GLN A 61 -4.78 -2.36 21.13
C GLN A 61 -4.65 -1.01 21.83
N ARG A 62 -3.74 -0.12 21.38
CA ARG A 62 -3.59 1.23 21.96
C ARG A 62 -4.81 2.12 21.70
N LEU A 63 -5.39 2.05 20.50
CA LEU A 63 -6.67 2.72 20.20
C LEU A 63 -7.77 2.23 21.14
N LEU A 64 -7.91 0.92 21.30
CA LEU A 64 -8.92 0.31 22.15
C LEU A 64 -8.76 0.68 23.63
N VAL A 65 -7.52 0.80 24.13
CA VAL A 65 -7.26 1.32 25.48
C VAL A 65 -7.77 2.76 25.64
N ALA A 66 -7.48 3.63 24.66
CA ALA A 66 -7.93 5.02 24.69
C ALA A 66 -9.46 5.13 24.60
N LEU A 67 -10.11 4.32 23.76
CA LEU A 67 -11.56 4.29 23.60
C LEU A 67 -12.26 3.70 24.84
N LYS A 68 -11.73 2.62 25.42
CA LYS A 68 -12.27 2.00 26.64
C LYS A 68 -12.30 2.95 27.83
N ALA A 69 -11.32 3.85 27.93
CA ALA A 69 -11.30 4.87 28.98
C ALA A 69 -12.46 5.87 28.88
N ARG A 70 -13.04 6.07 27.69
CA ARG A 70 -14.19 6.96 27.43
C ARG A 70 -15.51 6.20 27.38
N HIS A 71 -15.48 5.00 26.82
CA HIS A 71 -16.65 4.17 26.53
C HIS A 71 -16.46 2.74 27.06
N PRO A 72 -16.34 2.55 28.40
CA PRO A 72 -16.04 1.25 28.99
C PRO A 72 -17.07 0.16 28.65
N GLN A 73 -18.32 0.55 28.41
CA GLN A 73 -19.43 -0.31 28.02
C GLN A 73 -19.38 -0.75 26.55
N LEU A 74 -18.72 0.02 25.67
CA LEU A 74 -18.62 -0.30 24.24
C LEU A 74 -17.43 -1.22 23.94
N VAL A 75 -16.34 -1.11 24.71
CA VAL A 75 -15.10 -1.84 24.47
C VAL A 75 -14.95 -3.00 25.47
N THR A 76 -15.61 -4.12 25.18
CA THR A 76 -15.48 -5.35 25.96
C THR A 76 -14.16 -6.07 25.68
N PRO A 77 -13.61 -6.88 26.61
CA PRO A 77 -12.41 -7.67 26.37
C PRO A 77 -12.53 -8.61 25.15
N ALA A 78 -13.70 -9.24 24.97
CA ALA A 78 -13.95 -10.13 23.83
C ALA A 78 -13.92 -9.37 22.49
N LEU A 79 -14.57 -8.21 22.41
CA LEU A 79 -14.53 -7.40 21.20
C LEU A 79 -13.11 -6.86 20.91
N ALA A 80 -12.39 -6.44 21.95
CA ALA A 80 -11.00 -5.99 21.80
C ALA A 80 -10.08 -7.11 21.27
N SER A 81 -10.29 -8.34 21.75
CA SER A 81 -9.60 -9.54 21.25
C SER A 81 -9.85 -9.76 19.76
N LEU A 82 -11.13 -9.74 19.34
CA LEU A 82 -11.56 -9.90 17.94
C LEU A 82 -11.00 -8.79 17.03
N ILE A 83 -11.04 -7.52 17.45
CA ILE A 83 -10.47 -6.41 16.66
C ILE A 83 -8.95 -6.58 16.47
N GLY A 84 -8.24 -7.00 17.53
CA GLY A 84 -6.82 -7.31 17.42
C GLY A 84 -6.53 -8.49 16.47
N ALA A 85 -7.38 -9.52 16.48
CA ALA A 85 -7.29 -10.63 15.53
C ALA A 85 -7.57 -10.19 14.08
N ALA A 86 -8.56 -9.33 13.85
CA ALA A 86 -8.82 -8.75 12.54
C ALA A 86 -7.63 -7.90 12.04
N ALA A 87 -6.98 -7.16 12.93
CA ALA A 87 -5.74 -6.43 12.60
C ALA A 87 -4.59 -7.35 12.18
N LEU A 88 -4.50 -8.57 12.71
CA LEU A 88 -3.50 -9.55 12.25
C LEU A 88 -3.82 -10.07 10.84
N LEU A 89 -5.10 -10.18 10.50
CA LEU A 89 -5.59 -10.75 9.25
C LEU A 89 -5.76 -9.74 8.11
N HIS A 90 -5.78 -8.43 8.37
CA HIS A 90 -6.16 -7.43 7.36
C HIS A 90 -5.33 -7.49 6.06
N ASP A 91 -4.08 -7.94 6.18
CA ASP A 91 -3.09 -7.96 5.10
C ASP A 91 -2.90 -9.33 4.42
N VAL A 92 -3.65 -10.37 4.81
CA VAL A 92 -3.46 -11.76 4.32
C VAL A 92 -3.81 -11.96 2.84
N THR A 93 -4.45 -10.98 2.20
CA THR A 93 -4.78 -11.03 0.76
C THR A 93 -3.66 -10.48 -0.13
N HIS A 94 -2.61 -9.92 0.48
CA HIS A 94 -1.48 -9.41 -0.26
C HIS A 94 -0.63 -10.51 -0.87
N VAL A 95 -0.32 -10.31 -2.15
CA VAL A 95 0.64 -11.08 -2.94
C VAL A 95 2.02 -10.40 -2.90
N PRO A 96 3.10 -11.12 -3.27
CA PRO A 96 4.43 -10.52 -3.40
C PRO A 96 4.39 -9.28 -4.29
N PHE A 97 4.98 -8.18 -3.84
CA PHE A 97 4.94 -6.87 -4.53
C PHE A 97 3.53 -6.33 -4.89
N GLY A 98 2.48 -6.76 -4.17
CA GLY A 98 1.06 -6.50 -4.50
C GLY A 98 0.71 -5.07 -4.93
N HIS A 99 1.05 -4.04 -4.16
CA HIS A 99 0.78 -2.63 -4.55
C HIS A 99 1.39 -2.25 -5.90
N THR A 100 2.55 -2.83 -6.26
CA THR A 100 3.18 -2.56 -7.54
C THR A 100 2.33 -3.16 -8.68
N PHE A 101 1.88 -4.41 -8.51
CA PHE A 101 1.11 -5.10 -9.54
C PHE A 101 -0.33 -4.59 -9.65
N GLU A 102 -0.95 -4.26 -8.54
CA GLU A 102 -2.38 -3.95 -8.45
C GLU A 102 -2.67 -2.46 -8.56
N ASP A 103 -1.95 -1.64 -7.79
CA ASP A 103 -2.25 -0.21 -7.68
C ASP A 103 -1.46 0.62 -8.67
N GLU A 104 -0.21 0.27 -8.94
CA GLU A 104 0.65 1.06 -9.84
C GLU A 104 0.52 0.61 -11.30
N ARG A 105 0.50 -0.71 -11.56
CA ARG A 105 0.48 -1.28 -12.92
C ARG A 105 -0.86 -1.91 -13.33
N ARG A 106 -1.80 -2.12 -12.41
CA ARG A 106 -3.13 -2.71 -12.68
C ARG A 106 -3.07 -4.01 -13.50
N LEU A 107 -2.12 -4.88 -13.17
CA LEU A 107 -2.00 -6.24 -13.75
C LEU A 107 -3.05 -7.20 -13.15
N PHE A 108 -3.48 -6.93 -11.92
CA PHE A 108 -4.51 -7.69 -11.21
C PHE A 108 -5.55 -6.75 -10.60
N PRO A 109 -6.75 -7.26 -10.25
CA PRO A 109 -7.67 -6.56 -9.37
C PRO A 109 -6.97 -6.20 -8.04
N ARG A 110 -7.42 -5.10 -7.43
CA ARG A 110 -6.92 -4.70 -6.10
C ARG A 110 -7.27 -5.74 -5.04
N HIS A 111 -6.33 -5.98 -4.13
CA HIS A 111 -6.45 -6.87 -2.96
C HIS A 111 -7.65 -6.56 -2.06
N ASP A 112 -8.10 -5.29 -2.00
CA ASP A 112 -9.18 -4.80 -1.15
C ASP A 112 -10.60 -5.10 -1.67
N LYS A 113 -10.74 -5.73 -2.84
CA LYS A 113 -12.05 -6.01 -3.47
C LYS A 113 -12.79 -7.24 -2.93
N GLY A 114 -12.35 -7.81 -1.81
CA GLY A 114 -13.01 -8.92 -1.11
C GLY A 114 -12.88 -10.29 -1.77
N GLN A 115 -12.74 -10.40 -3.10
CA GLN A 115 -12.70 -11.68 -3.82
C GLN A 115 -11.59 -12.61 -3.32
N ARG A 116 -10.37 -12.11 -3.09
CA ARG A 116 -9.28 -12.92 -2.55
C ARG A 116 -9.51 -13.37 -1.13
N LEU A 117 -10.09 -12.50 -0.30
CA LEU A 117 -10.41 -12.85 1.07
C LEU A 117 -11.50 -13.94 1.09
N ALA A 118 -12.52 -13.82 0.23
CA ALA A 118 -13.54 -14.85 0.06
C ALA A 118 -12.91 -16.20 -0.34
N LEU A 119 -12.00 -16.21 -1.32
CA LEU A 119 -11.26 -17.42 -1.71
C LEU A 119 -10.45 -18.03 -0.56
N LEU A 120 -9.78 -17.20 0.25
CA LEU A 120 -9.04 -17.70 1.42
C LEU A 120 -9.99 -18.31 2.46
N LEU A 121 -11.15 -17.70 2.67
CA LEU A 121 -12.18 -18.18 3.61
C LEU A 121 -12.93 -19.42 3.11
N GLU A 122 -13.03 -19.63 1.81
CA GLU A 122 -13.52 -20.89 1.25
C GLU A 122 -12.54 -22.05 1.49
N GLY A 123 -11.27 -21.74 1.78
CA GLY A 123 -10.21 -22.71 2.08
C GLY A 123 -9.88 -22.83 3.57
N GLN A 124 -8.61 -23.15 3.84
CA GLN A 124 -8.11 -23.49 5.18
C GLN A 124 -8.36 -22.38 6.22
N LEU A 125 -8.27 -21.10 5.81
CA LEU A 125 -8.48 -19.98 6.73
C LEU A 125 -9.91 -20.00 7.30
N GLY A 126 -10.94 -20.23 6.47
CA GLY A 126 -12.31 -20.28 6.97
C GLY A 126 -12.53 -21.45 7.92
N GLU A 127 -12.00 -22.64 7.59
CA GLU A 127 -12.06 -23.80 8.48
C GLU A 127 -11.41 -23.52 9.85
N ASP A 128 -10.26 -22.86 9.85
CA ASP A 128 -9.56 -22.52 11.09
C ASP A 128 -10.35 -21.47 11.90
N LEU A 129 -10.91 -20.44 11.26
CA LEU A 129 -11.76 -19.45 11.93
C LEU A 129 -13.05 -20.07 12.49
N HIS A 130 -13.63 -21.05 11.81
CA HIS A 130 -14.77 -21.82 12.32
C HIS A 130 -14.38 -22.66 13.54
N ARG A 131 -13.22 -23.33 13.49
CA ARG A 131 -12.69 -24.11 14.62
C ARG A 131 -12.43 -23.24 15.85
N LEU A 132 -11.99 -22.00 15.64
CA LEU A 132 -11.79 -21.00 16.68
C LEU A 132 -13.10 -20.36 17.18
N GLY A 133 -14.23 -20.59 16.49
CA GLY A 133 -15.52 -20.02 16.85
C GLY A 133 -15.64 -18.50 16.57
N ILE A 134 -14.82 -17.96 15.66
CA ILE A 134 -14.75 -16.52 15.36
C ILE A 134 -15.03 -16.16 13.89
N ALA A 135 -15.43 -17.13 13.05
CA ALA A 135 -15.64 -16.91 11.62
C ALA A 135 -16.59 -15.74 11.32
N GLU A 136 -17.80 -15.75 11.88
CA GLU A 136 -18.79 -14.70 11.64
C GLU A 136 -18.33 -13.28 12.03
N PRO A 137 -17.84 -13.03 13.26
CA PRO A 137 -17.34 -11.69 13.60
C PRO A 137 -16.08 -11.31 12.79
N MET A 138 -15.23 -12.26 12.39
CA MET A 138 -14.08 -11.94 11.53
C MET A 138 -14.50 -11.50 10.13
N GLU A 139 -15.49 -12.16 9.52
CA GLU A 139 -16.00 -11.75 8.22
C GLU A 139 -16.63 -10.35 8.25
N GLU A 140 -17.29 -9.97 9.36
CA GLU A 140 -17.79 -8.60 9.56
C GLU A 140 -16.65 -7.58 9.68
N LEU A 141 -15.64 -7.88 10.52
CA LEU A 141 -14.52 -6.98 10.78
C LEU A 141 -13.58 -6.81 9.57
N LEU A 142 -13.44 -7.85 8.75
CA LEU A 142 -12.68 -7.80 7.49
C LEU A 142 -13.52 -7.30 6.31
N GLY A 143 -14.81 -7.04 6.53
CA GLY A 143 -15.66 -6.30 5.60
C GLY A 143 -16.29 -7.10 4.47
N LEU A 144 -16.48 -8.40 4.66
CA LEU A 144 -17.14 -9.29 3.69
C LEU A 144 -18.65 -9.39 3.88
N ARG A 145 -19.15 -9.00 5.04
CA ARG A 145 -20.58 -9.00 5.36
C ARG A 145 -20.96 -7.81 6.23
N ASP A 146 -22.25 -7.53 6.28
CA ASP A 146 -22.80 -6.49 7.13
C ASP A 146 -22.70 -6.85 8.62
N HIS A 147 -22.56 -5.83 9.44
CA HIS A 147 -22.48 -5.93 10.89
C HIS A 147 -23.77 -6.52 11.50
N ARG A 148 -23.63 -7.62 12.24
CA ARG A 148 -24.71 -8.26 13.01
C ARG A 148 -24.27 -8.59 14.43
N THR A 149 -23.03 -9.02 14.59
CA THR A 149 -22.43 -9.43 15.86
C THR A 149 -21.43 -8.42 16.40
N THR A 150 -20.87 -7.57 15.53
CA THR A 150 -19.90 -6.52 15.87
C THR A 150 -20.45 -5.13 15.58
N PRO A 151 -20.06 -4.08 16.34
CA PRO A 151 -20.49 -2.73 16.03
C PRO A 151 -19.71 -2.12 14.84
N PRO A 152 -20.31 -1.23 14.04
CA PRO A 152 -19.66 -0.69 12.83
C PRO A 152 -18.30 0.00 13.05
N TRP A 153 -18.14 0.73 14.16
CA TRP A 153 -16.87 1.38 14.50
C TRP A 153 -15.73 0.38 14.72
N ALA A 154 -16.01 -0.90 15.03
CA ALA A 154 -14.98 -1.89 15.31
C ALA A 154 -14.10 -2.18 14.09
N ARG A 155 -14.72 -2.32 12.90
CA ARG A 155 -13.99 -2.44 11.62
C ARG A 155 -13.14 -1.20 11.34
N GLN A 156 -13.65 -0.02 11.68
CA GLN A 156 -12.97 1.26 11.39
C GLN A 156 -11.67 1.45 12.19
N ILE A 157 -11.47 0.71 13.28
CA ILE A 157 -10.19 0.69 14.02
C ILE A 157 -9.05 0.16 13.15
N VAL A 158 -9.34 -0.77 12.24
CA VAL A 158 -8.35 -1.42 11.37
C VAL A 158 -8.46 -0.91 9.94
N SER A 159 -9.66 -0.56 9.49
CA SER A 159 -9.94 -0.16 8.10
C SER A 159 -10.82 1.09 8.06
N SER A 160 -10.19 2.26 8.02
CA SER A 160 -10.79 3.57 7.79
C SER A 160 -9.80 4.49 7.07
N THR A 161 -9.96 5.82 7.16
CA THR A 161 -9.04 6.78 6.55
C THR A 161 -7.80 7.02 7.42
N ILE A 162 -7.99 7.00 8.75
CA ILE A 162 -6.91 7.08 9.73
C ILE A 162 -7.23 6.01 10.77
N ASP A 163 -6.47 4.93 10.79
CA ASP A 163 -6.71 3.69 11.54
C ASP A 163 -5.40 3.09 12.08
N ALA A 164 -5.48 1.90 12.67
CA ALA A 164 -4.34 1.16 13.17
C ALA A 164 -3.33 0.74 12.08
N ASP A 165 -3.81 0.44 10.87
CA ASP A 165 -2.98 0.13 9.70
C ASP A 165 -2.09 1.35 9.37
N LEU A 166 -2.69 2.52 9.14
CA LEU A 166 -1.99 3.79 8.90
C LEU A 166 -0.99 4.11 10.01
N LEU A 167 -1.40 3.99 11.26
CA LEU A 167 -0.55 4.32 12.39
C LEU A 167 0.68 3.40 12.48
N ASP A 168 0.54 2.09 12.24
CA ASP A 168 1.72 1.21 12.20
C ASP A 168 2.62 1.55 11.01
N TYR A 169 2.13 1.51 9.77
CA TYR A 169 3.04 1.60 8.63
C TYR A 169 3.73 2.96 8.56
N LEU A 170 3.09 4.06 8.95
CA LEU A 170 3.75 5.38 8.95
C LEU A 170 4.98 5.37 9.87
N ARG A 171 4.86 4.75 11.05
CA ARG A 171 5.96 4.68 12.02
C ARG A 171 6.99 3.62 11.61
N ARG A 172 6.53 2.46 11.16
CA ARG A 172 7.37 1.32 10.76
C ARG A 172 8.18 1.63 9.52
N ASP A 173 7.56 2.18 8.49
CA ASP A 173 8.24 2.55 7.26
C ASP A 173 9.29 3.62 7.53
N ALA A 174 8.97 4.65 8.32
CA ALA A 174 9.95 5.66 8.73
C ALA A 174 11.14 5.03 9.47
N TYR A 175 10.87 4.11 10.40
CA TYR A 175 11.91 3.41 11.17
C TYR A 175 12.84 2.59 10.26
N PHE A 176 12.30 1.70 9.43
CA PHE A 176 13.10 0.79 8.61
C PHE A 176 13.73 1.48 7.38
N THR A 177 13.20 2.61 6.93
CA THR A 177 13.85 3.44 5.90
C THR A 177 14.91 4.40 6.47
N GLY A 178 15.03 4.50 7.81
CA GLY A 178 15.98 5.39 8.47
C GLY A 178 15.59 6.87 8.40
N LEU A 179 14.32 7.18 8.13
CA LEU A 179 13.80 8.54 8.13
C LEU A 179 13.45 8.96 9.56
N ALA A 180 14.06 10.04 10.04
CA ALA A 180 13.80 10.61 11.36
C ALA A 180 12.44 11.34 11.40
N GLN A 181 11.37 10.57 11.28
CA GLN A 181 9.99 11.04 11.26
C GLN A 181 9.16 10.18 12.20
N ARG A 182 8.40 10.81 13.10
CA ARG A 182 7.54 10.14 14.07
C ARG A 182 6.33 11.02 14.39
N TYR A 183 5.25 10.38 14.78
CA TYR A 183 4.12 11.02 15.46
C TYR A 183 4.21 10.76 16.97
N ASP A 184 3.54 11.57 17.77
CA ASP A 184 3.49 11.42 19.22
C ASP A 184 2.47 10.34 19.65
N GLU A 185 2.81 9.52 20.65
CA GLU A 185 1.92 8.48 21.21
C GLU A 185 0.57 9.04 21.70
N ARG A 186 0.46 10.34 21.98
CA ARG A 186 -0.79 10.99 22.34
C ARG A 186 -1.82 10.96 21.21
N VAL A 187 -1.43 10.70 19.97
CA VAL A 187 -2.36 10.60 18.82
C VAL A 187 -3.46 9.56 19.05
N PHE A 188 -3.15 8.45 19.76
CA PHE A 188 -4.13 7.42 20.12
C PHE A 188 -5.28 7.99 20.98
N ARG A 189 -5.03 9.06 21.74
CA ARG A 189 -6.04 9.75 22.55
C ARG A 189 -6.89 10.73 21.74
N SER A 190 -6.60 10.93 20.46
CA SER A 190 -7.38 11.79 19.56
C SER A 190 -8.49 11.03 18.82
N PHE A 191 -8.76 9.77 19.16
CA PHE A 191 -9.85 8.97 18.61
C PHE A 191 -11.03 8.88 19.57
N ASP A 192 -12.25 8.83 19.03
CA ASP A 192 -13.49 8.69 19.78
C ASP A 192 -14.55 7.94 18.97
N ILE A 193 -15.62 7.49 19.63
CA ILE A 193 -16.78 6.86 18.98
C ILE A 193 -17.95 7.86 19.04
N VAL A 194 -18.42 8.31 17.88
CA VAL A 194 -19.54 9.24 17.73
C VAL A 194 -20.51 8.68 16.70
N ASP A 195 -21.80 8.65 17.01
CA ASP A 195 -22.86 8.14 16.13
C ASP A 195 -22.53 6.76 15.52
N HIS A 196 -22.03 5.85 16.37
CA HIS A 196 -21.61 4.49 16.01
C HIS A 196 -20.42 4.39 15.02
N GLN A 197 -19.66 5.48 14.83
CA GLN A 197 -18.49 5.54 13.96
C GLN A 197 -17.25 6.02 14.71
N LEU A 198 -16.08 5.60 14.24
CA LEU A 198 -14.78 6.10 14.68
C LEU A 198 -14.59 7.50 14.10
N ALA A 199 -14.25 8.46 14.97
CA ALA A 199 -13.97 9.84 14.58
C ALA A 199 -12.74 10.39 15.32
N LEU A 200 -12.13 11.41 14.74
CA LEU A 200 -11.02 12.13 15.37
C LEU A 200 -11.57 13.21 16.32
N ALA A 201 -11.42 13.01 17.63
CA ALA A 201 -11.77 13.99 18.65
C ALA A 201 -10.70 15.09 18.79
N ILE A 202 -10.79 16.06 17.87
CA ILE A 202 -9.97 17.29 17.90
C ILE A 202 -10.60 18.40 18.74
N THR A 203 -11.62 18.10 19.55
CA THR A 203 -12.28 19.04 20.45
C THR A 203 -12.37 18.52 21.88
N ARG A 204 -12.58 19.44 22.82
CA ARG A 204 -12.91 19.16 24.21
C ARG A 204 -13.76 20.30 24.77
N HIS A 205 -14.91 19.97 25.36
CA HIS A 205 -15.88 20.96 25.88
C HIS A 205 -16.28 22.02 24.82
N GLY A 206 -16.45 21.59 23.57
CA GLY A 206 -16.80 22.48 22.44
C GLY A 206 -15.65 23.36 21.93
N MET A 207 -14.48 23.33 22.58
CA MET A 207 -13.29 24.07 22.15
C MET A 207 -12.35 23.19 21.34
N LEU A 208 -11.68 23.77 20.35
CA LEU A 208 -10.61 23.11 19.60
C LEU A 208 -9.49 22.68 20.56
N ARG A 209 -8.96 21.47 20.35
CA ARG A 209 -7.72 20.98 20.93
C ARG A 209 -6.58 21.20 19.93
N PRO A 210 -5.78 22.28 20.06
CA PRO A 210 -4.73 22.57 19.08
C PRO A 210 -3.68 21.47 19.01
N ASP A 211 -3.36 20.85 20.16
CA ASP A 211 -2.45 19.70 20.26
C ASP A 211 -2.92 18.52 19.41
N ALA A 212 -4.20 18.14 19.51
CA ALA A 212 -4.77 17.05 18.74
C ALA A 212 -4.79 17.37 17.26
N PHE A 213 -5.25 18.58 16.88
CA PHE A 213 -5.31 18.98 15.48
C PHE A 213 -3.92 19.02 14.84
N SER A 214 -2.93 19.63 15.50
CA SER A 214 -1.55 19.67 15.01
C SER A 214 -0.94 18.28 14.85
N GLU A 215 -1.25 17.34 15.74
CA GLU A 215 -0.77 15.95 15.62
C GLU A 215 -1.41 15.22 14.44
N ILE A 216 -2.71 15.42 14.19
CA ILE A 216 -3.37 14.85 13.00
C ILE A 216 -2.79 15.44 11.72
N VAL A 217 -2.53 16.75 11.67
CA VAL A 217 -1.84 17.38 10.54
C VAL A 217 -0.42 16.82 10.39
N GLN A 218 0.27 16.52 11.50
CA GLN A 218 1.58 15.86 11.47
C GLN A 218 1.53 14.46 10.86
N LEU A 219 0.45 13.68 11.09
CA LEU A 219 0.23 12.40 10.38
C LEU A 219 0.11 12.62 8.86
N LEU A 220 -0.64 13.63 8.42
CA LEU A 220 -0.78 13.95 7.00
C LEU A 220 0.55 14.37 6.38
N ARG A 221 1.36 15.15 7.09
CA ARG A 221 2.73 15.51 6.68
C ARG A 221 3.62 14.27 6.58
N LEU A 222 3.56 13.38 7.57
CA LEU A 222 4.33 12.13 7.59
C LEU A 222 3.97 11.25 6.39
N ARG A 223 2.68 11.09 6.12
CA ARG A 223 2.17 10.37 4.94
C ARG A 223 2.70 10.98 3.66
N TYR A 224 2.62 12.29 3.49
CA TYR A 224 3.19 12.99 2.34
C TYR A 224 4.70 12.73 2.20
N PHE A 225 5.48 12.86 3.28
CA PHE A 225 6.93 12.69 3.23
C PHE A 225 7.34 11.26 2.84
N LEU A 226 6.65 10.24 3.37
CA LEU A 226 6.89 8.85 3.00
C LEU A 226 6.49 8.59 1.54
N THR A 227 5.36 9.14 1.09
CA THR A 227 4.96 9.03 -0.31
C THR A 227 5.99 9.64 -1.26
N GLU A 228 6.43 10.87 -0.99
CA GLU A 228 7.42 11.58 -1.81
C GLU A 228 8.78 10.87 -1.84
N ARG A 229 9.29 10.49 -0.66
CA ARG A 229 10.68 10.03 -0.52
C ARG A 229 10.84 8.52 -0.67
N VAL A 230 9.82 7.74 -0.35
CA VAL A 230 9.89 6.28 -0.31
C VAL A 230 9.02 5.67 -1.40
N TYR A 231 7.71 5.88 -1.34
CA TYR A 231 6.76 5.15 -2.19
C TYR A 231 6.88 5.54 -3.68
N TYR A 232 7.15 6.83 -3.96
CA TYR A 232 7.40 7.36 -5.30
C TYR A 232 8.88 7.65 -5.59
N HIS A 233 9.80 7.11 -4.79
CA HIS A 233 11.21 7.20 -5.12
C HIS A 233 11.47 6.56 -6.50
N HIS A 234 11.98 7.35 -7.44
CA HIS A 234 12.15 6.93 -8.83
C HIS A 234 12.89 5.59 -9.03
N THR A 235 13.89 5.27 -8.19
CA THR A 235 14.58 3.98 -8.24
C THR A 235 13.70 2.81 -7.77
N LYS A 236 12.86 3.00 -6.74
CA LYS A 236 11.88 2.00 -6.30
C LYS A 236 10.86 1.78 -7.40
N VAL A 237 10.35 2.87 -7.97
CA VAL A 237 9.38 2.85 -9.08
C VAL A 237 9.96 2.12 -10.30
N ALA A 238 11.20 2.40 -10.69
CA ALA A 238 11.88 1.70 -11.79
C ALA A 238 11.98 0.19 -11.52
N ALA A 239 12.41 -0.22 -10.33
CA ALA A 239 12.49 -1.63 -9.97
C ALA A 239 11.11 -2.30 -9.94
N GLY A 240 10.09 -1.61 -9.40
CA GLY A 240 8.70 -2.08 -9.40
C GLY A 240 8.14 -2.27 -10.82
N ALA A 241 8.44 -1.33 -11.72
CA ALA A 241 8.07 -1.41 -13.12
C ALA A 241 8.75 -2.58 -13.83
N MET A 242 10.02 -2.87 -13.54
CA MET A 242 10.74 -4.03 -14.09
C MET A 242 10.13 -5.37 -13.65
N ILE A 243 9.84 -5.55 -12.36
CA ILE A 243 9.22 -6.81 -11.90
C ILE A 243 7.81 -6.97 -12.44
N SER A 244 7.07 -5.87 -12.58
CA SER A 244 5.74 -5.86 -13.19
C SER A 244 5.80 -6.25 -14.67
N LYS A 245 6.81 -5.78 -15.42
CA LYS A 245 7.02 -6.18 -16.81
C LYS A 245 7.27 -7.68 -16.94
N ALA A 246 8.07 -8.26 -16.03
CA ALA A 246 8.32 -9.70 -15.99
C ALA A 246 7.03 -10.51 -15.72
N VAL A 247 6.21 -10.08 -14.76
CA VAL A 247 4.91 -10.70 -14.45
C VAL A 247 3.93 -10.59 -15.62
N GLU A 248 3.82 -9.42 -16.25
CA GLU A 248 2.96 -9.19 -17.41
C GLU A 248 3.38 -10.03 -18.63
N MET A 249 4.69 -10.29 -18.80
CA MET A 249 5.19 -11.22 -19.81
C MET A 249 4.82 -12.67 -19.47
N ALA A 250 4.96 -13.08 -18.20
CA ALA A 250 4.59 -14.42 -17.75
C ALA A 250 3.08 -14.71 -17.90
N GLN A 251 2.23 -13.73 -17.59
CA GLN A 251 0.77 -13.84 -17.77
C GLN A 251 0.38 -14.11 -19.22
N ARG A 252 1.08 -13.51 -20.19
CA ARG A 252 0.81 -13.71 -21.62
C ARG A 252 1.03 -15.14 -22.10
N TYR A 253 1.93 -15.88 -21.46
CA TYR A 253 2.12 -17.30 -21.75
C TYR A 253 1.08 -18.21 -21.08
N GLY A 254 0.13 -17.63 -20.34
CA GLY A 254 -0.82 -18.36 -19.51
C GLY A 254 -0.17 -19.02 -18.30
N GLN A 255 1.01 -18.53 -17.88
CA GLN A 255 1.90 -19.21 -16.94
C GLN A 255 1.91 -18.59 -15.54
N LEU A 256 1.10 -17.57 -15.23
CA LEU A 256 1.03 -17.01 -13.88
C LEU A 256 -0.36 -16.43 -13.60
N GLY A 257 -1.14 -17.13 -12.78
CA GLY A 257 -2.49 -16.73 -12.39
C GLY A 257 -2.54 -15.94 -11.09
N GLU A 258 -3.66 -15.27 -10.83
CA GLU A 258 -3.88 -14.53 -9.57
C GLU A 258 -3.88 -15.45 -8.34
N THR A 259 -4.53 -16.62 -8.43
CA THR A 259 -4.57 -17.59 -7.33
C THR A 259 -3.18 -18.14 -7.00
N GLU A 260 -2.35 -18.39 -8.01
CA GLU A 260 -0.98 -18.87 -7.81
C GLU A 260 -0.14 -17.84 -7.04
N LEU A 261 -0.36 -16.54 -7.28
CA LEU A 261 0.35 -15.48 -6.55
C LEU A 261 0.04 -15.45 -5.05
N LEU A 262 -1.13 -15.94 -4.62
CA LEU A 262 -1.51 -16.01 -3.20
C LEU A 262 -0.67 -17.03 -2.42
N ASP A 263 -0.12 -18.03 -3.10
CA ASP A 263 0.72 -19.06 -2.48
C ASP A 263 2.20 -18.68 -2.48
N LEU A 264 2.56 -17.60 -3.18
CA LEU A 264 3.95 -17.17 -3.34
C LEU A 264 4.38 -16.13 -2.29
N GLN A 265 5.70 -16.07 -2.14
CA GLN A 265 6.46 -15.08 -1.38
C GLN A 265 7.41 -14.35 -2.36
N ASP A 266 8.10 -13.30 -1.92
CA ASP A 266 8.97 -12.52 -2.81
C ASP A 266 10.02 -13.39 -3.52
N ALA A 267 10.68 -14.27 -2.77
CA ALA A 267 11.72 -15.14 -3.29
C ALA A 267 11.17 -16.21 -4.23
N THR A 268 10.04 -16.84 -3.86
CA THR A 268 9.44 -17.89 -4.70
C THR A 268 8.83 -17.31 -5.98
N LEU A 269 8.38 -16.05 -6.00
CA LEU A 269 8.00 -15.37 -7.23
C LEU A 269 9.20 -15.21 -8.18
N PHE A 270 10.37 -14.84 -7.68
CA PHE A 270 11.56 -14.72 -8.53
C PHE A 270 11.97 -16.06 -9.13
N GLU A 271 11.99 -17.13 -8.34
CA GLU A 271 12.23 -18.48 -8.86
C GLU A 271 11.18 -18.89 -9.89
N ARG A 272 9.90 -18.61 -9.59
CA ARG A 272 8.79 -18.93 -10.48
C ARG A 272 8.86 -18.21 -11.82
N LEU A 273 9.27 -16.93 -11.81
CA LEU A 273 9.47 -16.14 -13.04
C LEU A 273 10.66 -16.67 -13.85
N LYS A 274 11.75 -17.07 -13.19
CA LYS A 274 12.91 -17.69 -13.85
C LYS A 274 12.61 -19.05 -14.47
N SER A 275 11.55 -19.72 -14.03
CA SER A 275 11.12 -21.01 -14.56
C SER A 275 9.99 -20.93 -15.59
N VAL A 276 9.48 -19.72 -15.94
CA VAL A 276 8.40 -19.56 -16.92
C VAL A 276 8.87 -20.05 -18.29
N PRO A 277 8.24 -21.09 -18.88
CA PRO A 277 8.67 -21.63 -20.15
C PRO A 277 8.22 -20.74 -21.32
N SER A 278 9.15 -20.47 -22.23
CA SER A 278 8.90 -19.97 -23.59
C SER A 278 9.11 -21.14 -24.55
N ARG A 279 8.01 -21.83 -24.90
CA ARG A 279 7.99 -23.06 -25.71
C ARG A 279 8.73 -24.27 -25.09
N LYS A 280 10.06 -24.30 -25.07
CA LYS A 280 10.90 -25.44 -24.63
C LYS A 280 11.90 -25.12 -23.51
N GLU A 281 12.23 -23.85 -23.29
CA GLU A 281 13.19 -23.40 -22.27
C GLU A 281 12.62 -22.18 -21.54
N ALA A 282 13.27 -21.74 -20.46
CA ALA A 282 12.86 -20.52 -19.76
C ALA A 282 12.93 -19.28 -20.67
N ASP A 283 12.00 -18.34 -20.51
CA ASP A 283 12.02 -17.11 -21.30
C ASP A 283 13.23 -16.23 -20.94
N ALA A 284 14.17 -16.08 -21.88
CA ALA A 284 15.42 -15.38 -21.65
C ALA A 284 15.23 -13.89 -21.28
N GLU A 285 14.16 -13.24 -21.73
CA GLU A 285 13.89 -11.84 -21.42
C GLU A 285 13.34 -11.70 -19.98
N ILE A 286 12.43 -12.58 -19.56
CA ILE A 286 11.95 -12.63 -18.16
C ILE A 286 13.10 -12.94 -17.20
N VAL A 287 13.90 -13.97 -17.50
CA VAL A 287 15.07 -14.35 -16.70
C VAL A 287 16.04 -13.17 -16.56
N ARG A 288 16.30 -12.45 -17.66
CA ARG A 288 17.19 -11.28 -17.64
C ARG A 288 16.63 -10.15 -16.77
N LEU A 289 15.32 -9.86 -16.82
CA LEU A 289 14.70 -8.85 -15.95
C LEU A 289 14.85 -9.20 -14.46
N VAL A 290 14.60 -10.46 -14.08
CA VAL A 290 14.75 -10.92 -12.69
C VAL A 290 16.20 -10.83 -12.24
N GLN A 291 17.15 -11.33 -13.05
CA GLN A 291 18.58 -11.26 -12.73
C GLN A 291 19.09 -9.82 -12.60
N ARG A 292 18.56 -8.90 -13.41
CA ARG A 292 18.88 -7.47 -13.29
C ARG A 292 18.39 -6.90 -11.97
N LEU A 293 17.19 -7.26 -11.50
CA LEU A 293 16.69 -6.87 -10.19
C LEU A 293 17.57 -7.41 -9.06
N GLU A 294 17.91 -8.70 -9.10
CA GLU A 294 18.79 -9.36 -8.11
C GLU A 294 20.17 -8.69 -8.01
N ARG A 295 20.72 -8.23 -9.15
CA ARG A 295 22.02 -7.54 -9.22
C ARG A 295 21.91 -6.01 -9.06
N ARG A 296 20.71 -5.49 -8.84
CA ARG A 296 20.41 -4.04 -8.81
C ARG A 296 20.85 -3.29 -10.08
N ASP A 297 20.86 -3.97 -11.22
CA ASP A 297 21.06 -3.40 -12.55
C ASP A 297 19.73 -2.86 -13.10
N LEU A 298 19.29 -1.73 -12.54
CA LEU A 298 17.96 -1.17 -12.80
C LEU A 298 17.93 -0.29 -14.05
N LEU A 299 16.81 -0.35 -14.79
CA LEU A 299 16.47 0.60 -15.84
C LEU A 299 16.48 2.03 -15.30
N LYS A 300 16.79 2.99 -16.18
CA LYS A 300 16.94 4.40 -15.86
C LYS A 300 15.82 5.21 -16.50
N ARG A 301 15.50 6.35 -15.89
CA ARG A 301 14.56 7.33 -16.47
C ARG A 301 15.11 7.81 -17.80
N GLY A 302 14.51 7.39 -18.90
CA GLY A 302 14.77 7.93 -20.25
C GLY A 302 13.82 9.07 -20.61
N TYR A 303 12.64 9.11 -20.00
CA TYR A 303 11.63 10.16 -20.21
C TYR A 303 10.89 10.45 -18.92
N VAL A 304 10.58 11.72 -18.66
CA VAL A 304 9.87 12.17 -17.45
C VAL A 304 8.85 13.24 -17.82
N LEU A 305 7.61 13.04 -17.36
CA LEU A 305 6.60 14.10 -17.25
C LEU A 305 6.12 14.23 -15.80
N SER A 306 5.97 15.45 -15.36
CA SER A 306 5.55 15.82 -14.01
C SER A 306 4.14 16.42 -14.02
N ALA A 307 3.60 16.54 -12.82
CA ALA A 307 2.34 17.23 -12.59
C ALA A 307 2.37 18.70 -13.02
N THR A 308 3.53 19.36 -12.99
CA THR A 308 3.68 20.77 -13.35
C THR A 308 3.79 20.99 -14.86
N ALA A 309 4.20 19.97 -15.61
CA ALA A 309 4.30 20.04 -17.07
C ALA A 309 2.94 19.90 -17.78
N LEU A 310 1.93 19.32 -17.11
CA LEU A 310 0.66 18.94 -17.71
C LEU A 310 -0.55 19.41 -16.88
N SER A 311 -1.57 19.90 -17.58
CA SER A 311 -2.88 20.12 -16.97
C SER A 311 -3.45 18.82 -16.39
N ARG A 312 -4.36 18.93 -15.41
CA ARG A 312 -5.05 17.77 -14.83
C ARG A 312 -5.81 16.95 -15.89
N ALA A 313 -6.38 17.60 -16.91
CA ALA A 313 -7.07 16.94 -18.00
C ALA A 313 -6.12 16.09 -18.88
N GLN A 314 -4.94 16.63 -19.21
CA GLN A 314 -3.91 15.90 -19.95
C GLN A 314 -3.40 14.70 -19.15
N ARG A 315 -3.13 14.87 -17.85
CA ARG A 315 -2.76 13.76 -16.95
C ARG A 315 -3.85 12.69 -16.92
N ALA A 316 -5.11 13.08 -16.76
CA ALA A 316 -6.23 12.13 -16.77
C ALA A 316 -6.33 11.36 -18.09
N ALA A 317 -6.01 11.98 -19.23
CA ALA A 317 -5.96 11.29 -20.51
C ALA A 317 -4.83 10.25 -20.58
N LEU A 318 -3.62 10.60 -20.10
CA LEU A 318 -2.51 9.65 -19.99
C LEU A 318 -2.81 8.51 -19.02
N VAL A 319 -3.51 8.78 -17.90
CA VAL A 319 -3.95 7.76 -16.96
C VAL A 319 -4.93 6.80 -17.63
N ARG A 320 -6.01 7.31 -18.25
CA ARG A 320 -6.98 6.45 -18.97
C ARG A 320 -6.31 5.56 -20.00
N ARG A 321 -5.32 6.10 -20.73
CA ARG A 321 -4.63 5.37 -21.78
C ARG A 321 -3.60 4.38 -21.25
N TYR A 322 -2.72 4.80 -20.35
CA TYR A 322 -1.53 4.02 -19.97
C TYR A 322 -1.58 3.47 -18.54
N HIS A 323 -2.44 3.96 -17.65
CA HIS A 323 -2.63 3.34 -16.34
C HIS A 323 -3.70 2.23 -16.41
N GLU A 324 -4.79 2.47 -17.14
CA GLU A 324 -5.95 1.57 -17.17
C GLU A 324 -5.88 0.49 -18.25
N SER A 325 -5.04 0.64 -19.28
CA SER A 325 -4.88 -0.32 -20.37
C SER A 325 -3.45 -0.87 -20.45
N ALA A 326 -3.29 -2.16 -20.11
CA ALA A 326 -2.04 -2.88 -20.32
C ALA A 326 -1.66 -2.98 -21.79
N GLU A 327 -2.67 -3.12 -22.66
CA GLU A 327 -2.46 -3.23 -24.10
C GLU A 327 -1.89 -1.93 -24.71
N GLU A 328 -2.44 -0.77 -24.36
CA GLU A 328 -1.93 0.52 -24.84
C GLU A 328 -0.51 0.80 -24.32
N ARG A 329 -0.20 0.40 -23.08
CA ARG A 329 1.19 0.46 -22.58
C ARG A 329 2.12 -0.40 -23.44
N ARG A 330 1.71 -1.64 -23.72
CA ARG A 330 2.50 -2.58 -24.52
C ARG A 330 2.77 -2.05 -25.92
N VAL A 331 1.74 -1.51 -26.58
CA VAL A 331 1.86 -0.90 -27.91
C VAL A 331 2.86 0.26 -27.89
N ALA A 332 2.82 1.11 -26.87
CA ALA A 332 3.79 2.19 -26.69
C ALA A 332 5.21 1.64 -26.44
N GLU A 333 5.37 0.68 -25.54
CA GLU A 333 6.66 0.06 -25.21
C GLU A 333 7.29 -0.60 -26.46
N GLU A 334 6.51 -1.29 -27.30
CA GLU A 334 6.96 -1.91 -28.55
C GLU A 334 7.37 -0.89 -29.61
N ALA A 335 6.59 0.18 -29.78
CA ALA A 335 6.91 1.26 -30.70
C ALA A 335 8.22 1.97 -30.31
N LEU A 336 8.36 2.31 -29.02
CA LEU A 336 9.57 2.94 -28.49
C LEU A 336 10.78 2.00 -28.61
N ALA A 337 10.64 0.71 -28.30
CA ALA A 337 11.72 -0.26 -28.41
C ALA A 337 12.23 -0.41 -29.86
N LYS A 338 11.32 -0.37 -30.84
CA LYS A 338 11.66 -0.42 -32.27
C LYS A 338 12.53 0.77 -32.69
N GLU A 339 12.14 1.98 -32.31
CA GLU A 339 12.89 3.21 -32.62
C GLU A 339 14.24 3.26 -31.88
N LEU A 340 14.28 2.78 -30.64
CA LEU A 340 15.50 2.68 -29.82
C LEU A 340 16.39 1.48 -30.17
N ARG A 341 15.94 0.60 -31.08
CA ARG A 341 16.63 -0.63 -31.51
C ARG A 341 17.02 -1.54 -30.34
N CYS A 342 16.14 -1.66 -29.35
CA CYS A 342 16.33 -2.53 -28.18
C CYS A 342 15.21 -3.55 -28.03
N LYS A 343 15.27 -4.41 -27.01
CA LYS A 343 14.20 -5.38 -26.76
C LYS A 343 12.98 -4.70 -26.12
N PRO A 344 11.74 -5.16 -26.40
CA PRO A 344 10.53 -4.64 -25.73
C PRO A 344 10.51 -4.86 -24.21
N SER A 345 11.27 -5.84 -23.69
CA SER A 345 11.46 -6.01 -22.23
C SER A 345 12.34 -4.93 -21.60
N GLU A 346 13.15 -4.22 -22.39
CA GLU A 346 14.05 -3.18 -21.92
C GLU A 346 13.39 -1.80 -21.84
N VAL A 347 12.18 -1.64 -22.40
CA VAL A 347 11.40 -0.39 -22.33
C VAL A 347 10.17 -0.61 -21.47
N VAL A 348 10.00 0.21 -20.43
CA VAL A 348 8.84 0.14 -19.55
C VAL A 348 8.19 1.51 -19.38
N VAL A 349 6.92 1.63 -19.77
CA VAL A 349 6.10 2.83 -19.63
C VAL A 349 5.38 2.79 -18.29
N TYR A 350 5.71 3.71 -17.38
CA TYR A 350 5.09 3.81 -16.07
C TYR A 350 4.17 5.03 -16.00
N CYS A 351 2.88 4.77 -15.77
CA CYS A 351 1.85 5.78 -15.57
C CYS A 351 1.01 5.39 -14.35
N PRO A 352 1.17 6.07 -13.19
CA PRO A 352 0.36 5.80 -12.01
C PRO A 352 -0.99 6.53 -12.12
N ALA A 353 -1.96 6.10 -11.30
CA ALA A 353 -3.20 6.86 -11.10
C ALA A 353 -2.90 8.29 -10.63
N LEU A 354 -3.89 9.19 -10.77
CA LEU A 354 -3.80 10.52 -10.17
C LEU A 354 -3.61 10.40 -8.66
N THR A 355 -2.62 11.12 -8.14
CA THR A 355 -2.29 11.12 -6.71
C THR A 355 -3.32 11.94 -5.95
N SER A 356 -3.81 11.41 -4.83
CA SER A 356 -4.69 12.12 -3.91
C SER A 356 -4.44 11.67 -2.47
N MET A 357 -4.65 12.59 -1.52
CA MET A 357 -4.53 12.34 -0.09
C MET A 357 -5.94 12.09 0.48
N LYS A 358 -6.38 10.84 0.45
CA LYS A 358 -7.68 10.42 1.01
C LYS A 358 -7.73 10.66 2.53
N GLU A 359 -6.57 10.50 3.15
CA GLU A 359 -6.05 11.06 4.41
C GLU A 359 -6.88 12.18 5.03
N ALA A 360 -7.01 13.22 4.21
CA ALA A 360 -7.56 14.52 4.56
C ALA A 360 -9.10 14.53 4.69
N SER A 361 -9.78 13.48 4.23
CA SER A 361 -11.23 13.37 4.32
C SER A 361 -11.68 12.59 5.57
N ALA A 362 -10.76 12.25 6.49
CA ALA A 362 -11.09 11.60 7.75
C ALA A 362 -12.09 12.46 8.57
N ILE A 363 -13.06 11.79 9.18
CA ILE A 363 -14.11 12.45 9.96
C ILE A 363 -13.57 12.88 11.33
N ALA A 364 -13.84 14.12 11.70
CA ALA A 364 -13.39 14.72 12.96
C ALA A 364 -14.54 15.41 13.70
N VAL A 365 -14.51 15.34 15.02
CA VAL A 365 -15.38 16.11 15.91
C VAL A 365 -14.79 17.50 16.09
N THR A 366 -15.35 18.47 15.38
CA THR A 366 -14.89 19.87 15.33
C THR A 366 -15.79 20.79 16.17
N PRO A 367 -15.38 22.05 16.44
CA PRO A 367 -16.27 23.02 17.09
C PRO A 367 -17.55 23.31 16.30
N GLN A 368 -17.59 22.98 15.01
CA GLN A 368 -18.74 23.15 14.11
C GLN A 368 -19.54 21.84 13.93
N GLY A 369 -19.20 20.79 14.68
CA GLY A 369 -19.82 19.46 14.55
C GLY A 369 -18.91 18.46 13.82
N LEU A 370 -19.50 17.35 13.35
CA LEU A 370 -18.79 16.33 12.59
C LEU A 370 -18.52 16.82 11.17
N LEU A 371 -17.23 16.99 10.83
CA LEU A 371 -16.77 17.42 9.51
C LEU A 371 -15.55 16.60 9.11
N ALA A 372 -15.32 16.49 7.79
CA ALA A 372 -14.04 16.01 7.29
C ALA A 372 -12.91 17.03 7.61
N LEU A 373 -11.67 16.56 7.79
CA LEU A 373 -10.55 17.44 8.13
C LEU A 373 -10.32 18.54 7.07
N ASP A 374 -10.41 18.19 5.79
CA ASP A 374 -10.26 19.12 4.67
C ASP A 374 -11.39 20.16 4.57
N GLN A 375 -12.60 19.82 4.99
CA GLN A 375 -13.72 20.76 5.12
C GLN A 375 -13.53 21.74 6.28
N TYR A 376 -12.84 21.31 7.34
CA TYR A 376 -12.57 22.14 8.51
C TYR A 376 -11.36 23.08 8.32
N ASP A 377 -10.34 22.67 7.55
CA ASP A 377 -9.00 23.26 7.39
C ASP A 377 -8.89 24.78 7.60
N ARG A 378 -8.81 25.21 8.87
CA ARG A 378 -8.82 26.64 9.24
C ARG A 378 -7.55 27.38 8.83
N SER A 379 -6.43 26.68 8.71
CA SER A 379 -5.12 27.27 8.39
C SER A 379 -4.79 27.21 6.90
N GLY A 380 -5.56 26.48 6.10
CA GLY A 380 -5.24 26.20 4.69
C GLY A 380 -4.07 25.22 4.52
N GLU A 381 -3.64 24.58 5.60
CA GLU A 381 -2.45 23.73 5.60
C GLU A 381 -2.75 22.37 4.98
N ILE A 382 -3.93 21.81 5.26
CA ILE A 382 -4.37 20.54 4.68
C ILE A 382 -4.53 20.72 3.16
N ALA A 383 -5.15 21.83 2.73
CA ALA A 383 -5.27 22.18 1.32
C ALA A 383 -3.90 22.36 0.64
N ALA A 384 -2.92 22.94 1.34
CA ALA A 384 -1.55 23.05 0.83
C ALA A 384 -0.88 21.68 0.68
N LEU A 385 -1.05 20.78 1.65
CA LEU A 385 -0.56 19.40 1.57
C LEU A 385 -1.22 18.62 0.44
N GLN A 386 -2.54 18.75 0.26
CA GLN A 386 -3.27 18.13 -0.84
C GLN A 386 -2.71 18.57 -2.20
N ARG A 387 -2.48 19.88 -2.41
CA ARG A 387 -1.84 20.38 -3.65
C ARG A 387 -0.46 19.78 -3.87
N ARG A 388 0.40 19.76 -2.85
CA ARG A 388 1.72 19.14 -2.94
C ARG A 388 1.64 17.63 -3.26
N TYR A 389 0.62 16.94 -2.75
CA TYR A 389 0.40 15.53 -3.02
C TYR A 389 -0.01 15.29 -4.49
N GLU A 390 -0.86 16.16 -5.06
CA GLU A 390 -1.18 16.14 -6.50
C GLU A 390 0.06 16.37 -7.39
N ASP A 391 1.02 17.16 -6.88
CA ASP A 391 2.28 17.44 -7.56
C ASP A 391 3.27 16.26 -7.55
N LEU A 392 2.99 15.18 -6.81
CA LEU A 392 3.82 13.97 -6.79
C LEU A 392 3.64 13.08 -8.03
N TRP A 393 2.59 13.28 -8.83
CA TRP A 393 2.35 12.47 -10.01
C TRP A 393 3.51 12.57 -11.01
N ARG A 394 4.02 11.42 -11.46
CA ARG A 394 5.11 11.32 -12.44
C ARG A 394 4.83 10.22 -13.45
N PHE A 395 5.03 10.52 -14.73
CA PHE A 395 5.03 9.55 -15.81
C PHE A 395 6.48 9.31 -16.25
N TYR A 396 6.84 8.04 -16.45
CA TYR A 396 8.19 7.65 -16.83
C TYR A 396 8.21 6.72 -18.04
N VAL A 397 9.25 6.86 -18.87
CA VAL A 397 9.75 5.73 -19.67
C VAL A 397 11.08 5.31 -19.08
N PHE A 398 11.17 4.04 -18.68
CA PHE A 398 12.40 3.43 -18.21
C PHE A 398 13.08 2.65 -19.33
N VAL A 399 14.39 2.85 -19.48
CA VAL A 399 15.24 2.24 -20.52
C VAL A 399 16.63 1.88 -19.97
N PRO A 400 17.45 1.06 -20.67
CA PRO A 400 18.86 0.87 -20.34
C PRO A 400 19.62 2.20 -20.25
N ALA A 401 20.68 2.23 -19.44
CA ALA A 401 21.40 3.48 -19.12
C ALA A 401 22.00 4.15 -20.36
N GLU A 402 22.46 3.35 -21.30
CA GLU A 402 23.04 3.70 -22.58
C GLU A 402 22.03 4.34 -23.56
N LEU A 403 20.72 4.11 -23.36
CA LEU A 403 19.66 4.63 -24.24
C LEU A 403 18.93 5.87 -23.70
N ARG A 404 19.28 6.36 -22.50
CA ARG A 404 18.52 7.44 -21.84
C ARG A 404 18.32 8.69 -22.70
N THR A 405 19.41 9.18 -23.29
CA THR A 405 19.38 10.44 -24.08
C THR A 405 18.51 10.28 -25.32
N GLN A 406 18.67 9.17 -26.05
CA GLN A 406 17.87 8.87 -27.23
C GLN A 406 16.40 8.64 -26.86
N ALA A 407 16.13 7.98 -25.73
CA ALA A 407 14.78 7.72 -25.25
C ALA A 407 14.00 9.00 -24.94
N ALA A 408 14.66 10.06 -24.47
CA ALA A 408 14.00 11.34 -24.21
C ALA A 408 13.41 11.94 -25.49
N GLU A 409 14.16 11.94 -26.59
CA GLU A 409 13.74 12.47 -27.89
C GLU A 409 12.64 11.61 -28.52
N VAL A 410 12.86 10.29 -28.56
CA VAL A 410 11.92 9.33 -29.15
C VAL A 410 10.59 9.34 -28.40
N ALA A 411 10.63 9.32 -27.06
CA ALA A 411 9.42 9.38 -26.24
C ALA A 411 8.72 10.73 -26.35
N ALA A 412 9.45 11.85 -26.42
CA ALA A 412 8.84 13.16 -26.61
C ALA A 412 8.07 13.25 -27.93
N ALA A 413 8.62 12.71 -29.02
CA ALA A 413 7.95 12.62 -30.31
C ALA A 413 6.70 11.72 -30.25
N TYR A 414 6.77 10.58 -29.54
CA TYR A 414 5.66 9.64 -29.42
C TYR A 414 4.50 10.18 -28.56
N PHE A 415 4.80 10.73 -27.38
CA PHE A 415 3.78 11.20 -26.43
C PHE A 415 3.31 12.64 -26.71
N GLY A 416 4.05 13.40 -27.52
CA GLY A 416 3.71 14.79 -27.86
C GLY A 416 4.02 15.80 -26.77
N TYR A 417 4.86 15.46 -25.79
CA TYR A 417 5.27 16.34 -24.69
C TYR A 417 6.79 16.31 -24.53
N PRO A 418 7.45 17.46 -24.29
CA PRO A 418 8.89 17.48 -24.04
C PRO A 418 9.24 16.81 -22.71
N SER A 419 10.35 16.07 -22.68
CA SER A 419 10.88 15.49 -21.44
C SER A 419 11.41 16.58 -20.50
N GLU A 420 11.12 16.46 -19.21
CA GLU A 420 11.76 17.29 -18.17
C GLU A 420 13.14 16.75 -17.76
N HIS A 421 13.48 15.54 -18.19
CA HIS A 421 14.81 14.96 -18.00
C HIS A 421 15.60 15.09 -19.30
N ARG A 422 16.67 15.89 -19.24
CA ARG A 422 17.67 16.04 -20.32
C ARG A 422 18.88 15.18 -20.04
#